data_AF-A0A8M1KJ32-F1
#
_entry.id   AF-A0A8M1KJ32-F1
#
_cell.length_a   1.000
_cell.length_b   1.000
_cell.length_c   1.000
_cell.angle_alpha   90.00
_cell.angle_beta   90.00
_cell.angle_gamma   90.00
#
_symmetry.space_group_name_H-M   'P 1'
#
loop_
_entity.id
_entity.type
_entity.pdbx_description
1 polymer ?
#
loop_
_entity_poly.entity_id
_entity_poly.type
_entity_poly.pdbx_seq_one_letter_code
_entity_poly.pdbx_strand_id
1 'polypeptide(L)' 'MTSGQFKPLPQIILELPSHQQQKLYSDIMSALGTLDWTDLAQLTALVMGNATLQQQVAAALLSYVKKELRAEVRYGD' A
#
# COMPACT_ATOMS: atom_id res chain seq x y z
N MET A 1 10.28 -2.29 -27.63
CA MET A 1 9.01 -2.98 -27.31
C MET A 1 8.96 -3.34 -25.83
N THR A 2 8.91 -2.35 -24.94
CA THR A 2 8.46 -2.59 -23.56
C THR A 2 7.12 -1.90 -23.44
N SER A 3 6.10 -2.47 -24.09
CA SER A 3 4.73 -2.21 -23.66
C SER A 3 4.72 -2.49 -22.16
N GLY A 4 4.43 -1.46 -21.36
CA GLY A 4 4.46 -1.55 -19.90
C GLY A 4 3.55 -2.68 -19.45
N GLN A 5 4.15 -3.85 -19.22
CA GLN A 5 3.44 -5.02 -18.74
C GLN A 5 2.90 -4.63 -17.36
N PHE A 6 1.60 -4.80 -17.16
CA PHE A 6 1.00 -4.58 -15.86
C PHE A 6 1.77 -5.38 -14.81
N LYS A 7 2.34 -4.68 -13.83
CA LYS A 7 3.01 -5.29 -12.69
C LYS A 7 2.05 -5.24 -11.50
N PRO A 8 1.82 -6.37 -10.80
CA PRO A 8 0.97 -6.37 -9.62
C PRO A 8 1.62 -5.53 -8.51
N LEU A 9 0.80 -4.77 -7.78
CA LEU A 9 1.27 -3.89 -6.69
C LEU A 9 2.18 -4.59 -5.66
N PRO A 10 1.88 -5.82 -5.19
CA PRO A 10 2.77 -6.53 -4.27
C PRO A 10 4.19 -6.71 -4.82
N GLN A 11 4.33 -7.01 -6.11
CA GLN A 11 5.63 -7.19 -6.74
C GLN A 11 6.39 -5.86 -6.84
N ILE A 12 5.69 -4.76 -7.16
CA ILE A 12 6.30 -3.42 -7.19
C ILE A 12 6.83 -3.06 -5.80
N ILE A 13 6.05 -3.29 -4.74
CA ILE A 13 6.43 -2.98 -3.36
C ILE A 13 7.69 -3.75 -2.93
N LEU A 14 7.80 -5.03 -3.31
CA LEU A 14 8.97 -5.85 -3.03
C LEU A 14 10.23 -5.36 -3.76
N GLU A 15 10.08 -4.82 -4.97
CA GLU A 15 11.19 -4.26 -5.76
C GLU A 15 11.59 -2.83 -5.34
N LEU A 16 10.86 -2.20 -4.41
CA LEU A 16 11.18 -0.84 -3.96
C LEU A 16 12.53 -0.76 -3.24
N PRO A 17 13.33 0.30 -3.49
CA PRO A 17 14.52 0.54 -2.70
C PRO A 17 14.17 0.87 -1.25
N SER A 18 15.08 0.61 -0.31
CA SER A 18 14.81 0.69 1.14
C SER A 18 14.24 2.03 1.60
N HIS A 19 14.71 3.16 1.04
CA HIS A 19 14.20 4.49 1.38
C HIS A 19 12.71 4.68 1.02
N GLN A 20 12.29 4.08 -0.09
CA GLN A 20 10.93 4.10 -0.58
C GLN A 20 10.02 3.18 0.23
N GLN A 21 10.51 2.00 0.63
CA GLN A 21 9.80 1.12 1.56
C GLN A 21 9.54 1.79 2.92
N GLN A 22 10.52 2.50 3.46
CA GLN A 22 10.38 3.23 4.73
C GLN A 22 9.33 4.35 4.63
N LYS A 23 9.32 5.10 3.53
CA LYS A 23 8.30 6.14 3.30
C LYS A 23 6.91 5.54 3.18
N LEU A 24 6.75 4.49 2.36
CA LEU A 24 5.48 3.78 2.22
C LEU A 24 4.98 3.23 3.56
N TYR A 25 5.88 2.64 4.36
CA TYR A 25 5.56 2.16 5.69
C TYR A 25 5.06 3.30 6.59
N SER A 26 5.75 4.45 6.60
CA SER A 26 5.34 5.63 7.36
C SER A 26 3.97 6.18 6.93
N ASP A 27 3.70 6.25 5.62
CA ASP A 27 2.40 6.69 5.09
C ASP A 27 1.27 5.75 5.50
N ILE A 28 1.50 4.42 5.44
CA ILE A 28 0.52 3.42 5.88
C ILE A 28 0.30 3.50 7.39
N MET A 29 1.37 3.61 8.19
CA MET A 29 1.25 3.74 9.65
C MET A 29 0.53 5.02 10.05
N SER A 30 0.76 6.12 9.34
CA SER A 30 -0.02 7.36 9.53
C SER A 30 -1.49 7.19 9.17
N ALA A 31 -1.82 6.38 8.17
CA ALA A 31 -3.21 6.10 7.77
C ALA A 31 -3.91 5.15 8.76
N LEU A 32 -3.18 4.21 9.36
CA LEU A 32 -3.66 3.34 10.42
C LEU A 32 -3.86 4.09 11.75
N GLY A 33 -3.12 5.17 11.97
CA GLY A 33 -3.26 6.02 13.14
C GLY A 33 -2.84 5.31 14.43
N THR A 34 -3.50 5.63 15.54
CA THR A 34 -3.23 5.06 16.87
C THR A 34 -3.90 3.70 17.06
N LEU A 35 -3.83 2.83 16.05
CA LEU A 35 -4.42 1.51 16.15
C LEU A 35 -3.55 0.65 17.08
N ASP A 36 -4.13 0.18 18.18
CA ASP A 36 -3.46 -0.75 19.09
C ASP A 36 -3.54 -2.17 18.52
N TRP A 37 -2.49 -2.58 17.83
CA TRP A 37 -2.30 -3.95 17.35
C TRP A 37 -1.01 -4.54 17.93
N THR A 38 -1.05 -5.83 18.22
CA THR A 38 -0.02 -6.55 18.97
C THR A 38 0.87 -7.37 18.04
N ASP A 39 0.33 -7.76 16.88
CA ASP A 39 1.02 -8.55 15.88
C ASP A 39 0.41 -8.34 14.48
N LEU A 40 1.11 -8.83 13.46
CA LEU A 40 0.71 -8.67 12.05
C LEU A 40 -0.60 -9.38 11.70
N ALA A 41 -0.93 -10.49 12.35
CA ALA A 41 -2.17 -11.20 12.09
C ALA A 41 -3.36 -10.39 12.62
N GLN A 42 -3.22 -9.82 13.83
CA GLN A 42 -4.22 -8.91 14.39
C GLN A 42 -4.39 -7.65 13.54
N LEU A 43 -3.29 -7.02 13.10
CA LEU A 43 -3.36 -5.86 12.21
C LEU A 43 -4.10 -6.20 10.91
N THR A 44 -3.77 -7.34 10.30
CA THR A 44 -4.44 -7.80 9.07
C THR A 44 -5.93 -8.01 9.30
N ALA A 45 -6.30 -8.64 10.42
CA ALA A 45 -7.71 -8.85 10.78
C ALA A 45 -8.45 -7.52 11.00
N LEU A 46 -7.82 -6.53 11.65
CA LEU A 46 -8.41 -5.22 11.89
C LEU A 46 -8.64 -4.44 10.59
N VAL A 47 -7.65 -4.45 9.68
CA VAL A 47 -7.78 -3.79 8.37
C VAL A 47 -8.82 -4.48 7.51
N MET A 48 -8.83 -5.81 7.45
CA MET A 48 -9.78 -6.57 6.64
C MET A 48 -11.21 -6.56 7.20
N GLY A 49 -11.35 -6.44 8.53
CA GLY A 49 -12.64 -6.40 9.22
C GLY A 49 -13.31 -5.02 9.26
N ASN A 50 -12.61 -3.97 8.80
CA ASN A 50 -13.12 -2.60 8.82
C ASN A 50 -12.94 -1.95 7.43
N ALA A 51 -14.05 -1.79 6.70
CA ALA A 51 -14.06 -1.23 5.36
C ALA A 51 -13.44 0.18 5.28
N THR A 52 -13.61 1.00 6.32
CA THR A 52 -12.99 2.33 6.39
C THR A 52 -11.46 2.23 6.50
N LEU A 53 -10.95 1.36 7.37
CA LEU A 53 -9.51 1.13 7.49
C LEU A 53 -8.94 0.52 6.20
N GLN A 54 -9.65 -0.44 5.60
CA GLN A 54 -9.28 -1.03 4.32
C GLN A 54 -9.15 0.04 3.24
N GLN A 55 -10.13 0.96 3.15
CA GLN A 55 -10.09 2.08 2.20
C GLN A 55 -8.97 3.06 2.50
N GLN A 56 -8.69 3.38 3.77
CA GLN A 56 -7.58 4.26 4.14
C GLN A 56 -6.22 3.67 3.73
N VAL A 57 -5.99 2.39 4.00
CA VAL A 57 -4.76 1.68 3.61
C VAL A 57 -4.65 1.63 2.07
N ALA A 58 -5.74 1.29 1.38
CA ALA A 58 -5.77 1.30 -0.09
C ALA A 58 -5.49 2.70 -0.66
N ALA A 59 -6.06 3.75 -0.08
CA ALA A 59 -5.82 5.13 -0.50
C ALA A 59 -4.37 5.58 -0.28
N ALA A 60 -3.74 5.17 0.82
CA ALA A 60 -2.32 5.43 1.08
C ALA A 60 -1.44 4.74 0.03
N LEU A 61 -1.68 3.45 -0.26
CA LEU A 61 -0.98 2.69 -1.30
C LEU A 61 -1.13 3.35 -2.68
N LEU A 62 -2.36 3.71 -3.06
CA LEU A 62 -2.65 4.37 -4.34
C LEU A 62 -1.97 5.74 -4.42
N SER A 63 -2.00 6.51 -3.33
CA SER A 63 -1.37 7.83 -3.26
C SER A 63 0.15 7.72 -3.43
N TYR A 64 0.77 6.75 -2.76
CA TYR A 64 2.20 6.48 -2.89
C TYR A 64 2.57 6.13 -4.33
N VAL A 65 1.87 5.18 -4.94
CA VAL A 65 2.16 4.73 -6.32
C VAL A 65 1.97 5.86 -7.33
N LYS A 66 0.92 6.67 -7.18
CA LYS A 66 0.67 7.81 -8.07
C LYS A 66 1.68 8.95 -7.88
N LYS A 67 2.01 9.30 -6.63
CA LYS A 67 2.86 10.46 -6.32
C LYS A 67 4.35 10.14 -6.45
N GLU A 68 4.78 9.02 -5.89
CA GLU A 68 6.20 8.67 -5.77
C GLU A 68 6.68 7.91 -7.01
N LEU A 69 5.90 6.91 -7.46
CA LEU A 69 6.27 6.10 -8.62
C LEU A 69 5.81 6.70 -9.95
N ARG A 70 4.96 7.74 -9.91
CA ARG A 70 4.33 8.37 -11.09
C ARG A 70 3.68 7.34 -12.02
N ALA A 71 3.18 6.25 -11.44
CA ALA A 71 2.61 5.14 -12.18
C ALA A 71 1.09 5.25 -12.23
N GLU A 72 0.50 4.86 -13.37
CA GLU A 72 -0.94 4.71 -13.51
C GLU A 72 -1.37 3.40 -12.85
N VAL A 73 -2.37 3.47 -11.96
CA VAL A 73 -2.95 2.28 -11.32
C VAL A 73 -4.21 1.89 -12.09
N ARG A 74 -4.26 0.63 -12.53
CA ARG A 74 -5.44 0.02 -13.14
C ARG A 74 -5.91 -1.13 -12.26
N TYR A 75 -7.23 -1.23 -12.07
CA TYR A 75 -7.84 -2.39 -11.42
C TYR A 75 -8.06 -3.47 -12.50
N GLY A 76 -7.76 -4.72 -12.17
CA GLY A 76 -8.14 -5.84 -13.04
C GLY A 76 -9.67 -5.96 -13.06
N ASP A 77 -10.24 -6.08 -14.25
CA ASP A 77 -11.65 -6.44 -14.46
C ASP A 77 -11.91 -7.88 -13.99
#